data_AF-A0A6B2NY15-F1
#
_entry.id   AF-A0A6B2NY15-F1
#
_cell.length_a   1.000
_cell.length_b   1.000
_cell.length_c   1.000
_cell.angle_alpha   90.00
_cell.angle_beta   90.00
_cell.angle_gamma   90.00
#
_symmetry.space_group_name_H-M   'P 1'
#
loop_
_entity.id
_entity.type
_entity.pdbx_description
1 polymer ?
#
loop_
_entity_poly.entity_id
_entity_poly.type
_entity_poly.pdbx_seq_one_letter_code
_entity_poly.pdbx_strand_id
1 'polypeptide(L)' 'MLLFGNASASRDQFQVDLAHTRNAEGERAGDKDVQEAFVIYRPTGQIMWALVDGEEQSSINPQIGAGIVDHLI' A
#
# COMPACT_ATOMS: atom_id res chain seq x y z
N MET A 1 -3.60 -0.16 10.63
CA MET A 1 -4.29 1.14 10.46
C MET A 1 -3.25 2.16 10.04
N LEU A 2 -3.36 2.73 8.84
CA LEU A 2 -2.38 3.65 8.25
C LEU A 2 -3.00 5.04 8.14
N LEU A 3 -2.43 6.09 8.73
CA LEU A 3 -3.05 7.42 8.77
C LEU A 3 -2.48 8.35 7.69
N PHE A 4 -3.33 8.92 6.84
CA PHE A 4 -2.97 10.02 5.94
C PHE A 4 -3.40 11.37 6.53
N GLY A 5 -2.43 12.26 6.76
CA GLY A 5 -2.65 13.56 7.41
C GLY A 5 -3.38 14.61 6.57
N ASN A 6 -3.69 14.34 5.30
CA ASN A 6 -4.45 15.24 4.45
C ASN A 6 -5.94 14.86 4.44
N ALA A 7 -6.75 15.61 5.19
CA ALA A 7 -8.18 15.36 5.33
C ALA A 7 -9.00 15.65 4.05
N SER A 8 -8.44 16.34 3.04
CA SER A 8 -9.12 16.56 1.76
C SER A 8 -8.87 15.46 0.74
N ALA A 9 -7.99 14.51 1.04
CA ALA A 9 -7.72 13.40 0.15
C ALA A 9 -8.92 12.46 0.09
N SER A 10 -9.22 11.98 -1.11
CA SER A 10 -10.32 11.05 -1.34
C SER A 10 -9.77 9.66 -1.63
N ARG A 11 -10.56 8.63 -1.30
CA ARG A 11 -10.22 7.22 -1.49
C ARG A 11 -9.70 6.93 -2.90
N ASP A 12 -10.41 7.46 -3.89
CA ASP A 12 -10.11 7.23 -5.28
C ASP A 12 -8.72 7.73 -5.61
N GLN A 13 -8.12 8.70 -4.91
CA GLN A 13 -6.74 9.17 -5.17
C GLN A 13 -5.64 8.19 -4.76
N PHE A 14 -6.00 7.04 -4.17
CA PHE A 14 -5.06 5.99 -3.81
C PHE A 14 -5.15 4.83 -4.79
N GLN A 15 -3.99 4.27 -5.10
CA GLN A 15 -3.82 3.09 -5.94
C GLN A 15 -3.00 2.06 -5.16
N VAL A 16 -3.24 0.78 -5.41
CA VAL A 16 -2.43 -0.31 -4.86
C VAL A 16 -1.80 -1.02 -6.04
N ASP A 17 -0.47 -1.08 -6.05
CA ASP A 17 0.30 -1.86 -7.00
C ASP A 17 0.96 -3.03 -6.26
N LEU A 18 1.02 -4.20 -6.91
CA LEU A 18 1.70 -5.39 -6.39
C LEU A 18 3.01 -5.59 -7.16
N ALA A 19 4.11 -5.80 -6.43
CA ALA A 19 5.41 -6.12 -7.01
C ALA A 19 6.33 -6.79 -5.99
N HIS A 20 7.25 -7.63 -6.46
CA HIS A 20 8.28 -8.18 -5.58
C HIS A 20 9.34 -7.15 -5.24
N THR A 21 9.61 -6.93 -3.95
CA THR A 21 10.82 -6.20 -3.53
C THR A 21 12.05 -7.07 -3.75
N ARG A 22 13.19 -6.44 -4.04
CA ARG A 22 14.49 -7.11 -4.11
C ARG A 22 15.58 -6.20 -3.55
N ASN A 23 16.45 -6.72 -2.70
CA ASN A 23 17.70 -6.04 -2.34
C ASN A 23 18.74 -6.15 -3.47
N ALA A 24 19.94 -5.58 -3.27
CA ALA A 24 21.01 -5.60 -4.25
C ALA A 24 21.50 -7.03 -4.56
N GLU A 25 21.32 -7.94 -3.60
CA GLU A 25 21.67 -9.36 -3.66
C GLU A 25 20.54 -10.22 -4.29
N GLY A 26 19.39 -9.62 -4.59
CA GLY A 26 18.23 -10.27 -5.22
C GLY A 26 17.28 -10.99 -4.27
N GLU A 27 17.47 -10.86 -2.96
CA GLU A 27 16.59 -11.41 -1.92
C GLU A 27 15.30 -10.60 -1.83
N ARG A 28 14.18 -11.30 -1.70
CA ARG A 28 12.83 -10.71 -1.56
C ARG A 28 12.52 -10.46 -0.08
N ALA A 29 11.70 -9.47 0.22
CA ALA A 29 11.20 -9.29 1.58
C ALA A 29 10.05 -10.28 1.84
N GLY A 30 9.92 -10.73 3.08
CA GLY A 30 8.83 -11.64 3.47
C GLY A 30 8.93 -13.02 2.82
N ASP A 31 7.78 -13.55 2.41
CA ASP A 31 7.68 -14.77 1.63
C ASP A 31 8.06 -14.48 0.17
N LYS A 32 9.03 -15.24 -0.34
CA LYS A 32 9.53 -15.11 -1.70
C LYS A 32 8.44 -15.33 -2.76
N ASP A 33 7.36 -16.04 -2.45
CA ASP A 33 6.30 -16.38 -3.39
C ASP A 33 5.12 -15.38 -3.35
N VAL A 34 5.12 -14.45 -2.40
CA VAL A 34 4.07 -13.43 -2.22
C VAL A 34 4.57 -12.07 -2.68
N GLN A 35 3.74 -11.29 -3.36
CA GLN A 35 4.08 -9.92 -3.74
C GLN A 35 3.81 -8.92 -2.63
N GLU A 36 4.67 -7.91 -2.51
CA GLU A 36 4.44 -6.76 -1.65
C GLU A 36 3.44 -5.79 -2.29
N ALA A 37 2.66 -5.12 -1.43
CA ALA A 37 1.68 -4.13 -1.85
C ALA A 37 2.16 -2.70 -1.60
N PHE A 38 2.09 -1.85 -2.62
CA PHE A 38 2.50 -0.46 -2.58
C PHE A 38 1.28 0.43 -2.72
N VAL A 39 1.02 1.23 -1.67
CA VAL A 39 -0.07 2.21 -1.70
C VAL A 39 0.48 3.54 -2.21
N ILE A 40 0.00 3.98 -3.36
CA ILE A 40 0.49 5.17 -4.06
C ILE A 40 -0.58 6.26 -4.01
N TYR A 41 -0.17 7.48 -3.65
CA TYR A 41 -1.02 8.68 -3.73
C TYR A 41 -0.88 9.29 -5.12
N ARG A 42 -1.85 9.03 -6.00
CA ARG A 42 -1.81 9.40 -7.43
C ARG A 42 -1.50 10.88 -7.69
N PRO A 43 -2.00 11.86 -6.91
CA PRO A 43 -1.71 13.27 -7.18
C PRO A 43 -0.22 13.64 -7.11
N THR A 44 0.59 12.91 -6.34
CA THR A 44 2.03 13.17 -6.23
C THR A 44 2.90 12.04 -6.76
N GLY A 45 2.32 10.87 -7.06
CA GLY A 45 3.04 9.65 -7.44
C GLY A 45 3.89 9.05 -6.32
N GLN A 46 3.74 9.53 -5.08
CA GLN A 46 4.51 9.04 -3.95
C GLN A 46 3.95 7.71 -3.44
N ILE A 47 4.86 6.77 -3.16
CA ILE A 47 4.55 5.56 -2.39
C ILE A 47 4.39 6.00 -0.94
N MET A 48 3.17 5.91 -0.42
CA MET A 48 2.84 6.27 0.94
C MET A 48 3.14 5.14 1.92
N TRP A 49 2.92 3.90 1.47
CA TRP A 49 3.16 2.69 2.26
C TRP A 49 3.60 1.54 1.36
N ALA A 50 4.40 0.65 1.95
CA ALA A 50 4.75 -0.65 1.39
C ALA A 50 4.42 -1.72 2.44
N LEU A 51 3.69 -2.75 2.04
CA LEU A 51 3.29 -3.86 2.89
C LEU A 51 4.03 -5.12 2.40
N VAL A 52 4.81 -5.71 3.31
CA VAL A 52 5.45 -7.02 3.08
C VAL A 52 4.36 -8.09 3.01
N ASP A 53 4.47 -9.00 2.04
CA ASP A 53 3.51 -10.06 1.75
C ASP A 53 2.06 -9.53 1.55
N GLY A 54 1.96 -8.40 0.84
CA GLY A 54 0.72 -7.64 0.70
C GLY A 54 -0.35 -8.31 -0.16
N GLU A 55 0.03 -9.16 -1.11
CA GLU A 55 -0.89 -9.93 -1.96
C GLU A 55 -1.76 -10.93 -1.16
N GLU A 56 -1.28 -11.41 -0.02
CA GLU A 56 -2.05 -12.32 0.86
C GLU A 56 -3.00 -11.58 1.82
N GLN A 57 -2.97 -10.25 1.88
CA GLN A 57 -4.00 -9.51 2.61
C GLN A 57 -5.31 -9.52 1.82
N SER A 58 -6.43 -9.77 2.49
CA SER A 58 -7.75 -9.66 1.86
C SER A 58 -8.29 -8.23 1.85
N SER A 59 -7.69 -7.32 2.64
CA SER A 59 -8.01 -5.89 2.64
C SER A 59 -6.89 -5.04 3.24
N ILE A 60 -6.57 -3.91 2.59
CA ILE A 60 -5.68 -2.87 3.13
C ILE A 60 -6.55 -1.67 3.50
N ASN A 61 -6.54 -1.31 4.78
CA ASN A 61 -7.41 -0.27 5.34
C ASN A 61 -6.61 1.00 5.74
N PRO A 62 -6.22 1.87 4.79
CA PRO A 62 -5.72 3.20 5.12
C PRO A 62 -6.84 4.10 5.67
N GLN A 63 -6.61 4.76 6.80
CA GLN A 63 -7.44 5.82 7.35
C GLN A 63 -7.03 7.19 6.76
N ILE A 64 -7.99 7.92 6.23
CA ILE A 64 -7.82 9.31 5.77
C ILE A 64 -8.60 10.21 6.72
N GLY A 65 -7.92 11.11 7.44
CA GLY A 65 -8.58 11.93 8.46
C GLY A 65 -9.29 11.08 9.53
N ALA A 66 -10.57 11.33 9.81
CA ALA A 66 -11.38 10.57 10.77
C ALA A 66 -12.10 9.34 10.16
N GLY A 67 -11.89 9.04 8.87
CA GLY A 67 -12.57 7.96 8.16
C GLY A 67 -11.63 6.79 7.85
N ILE A 68 -12.11 5.55 8.07
CA ILE A 68 -11.48 4.32 7.58
C ILE A 68 -11.85 4.16 6.10
N VAL A 69 -10.86 3.91 5.26
CA VAL A 69 -11.03 3.64 3.84
C VAL A 69 -10.60 2.20 3.57
N ASP A 70 -11.51 1.36 3.10
CA ASP A 70 -11.29 -0.09 2.95
C ASP A 70 -10.94 -0.48 1.51
N HIS A 71 -9.67 -0.63 1.15
CA HIS A 71 -9.28 -1.12 -0.19
C HIS A 71 -9.24 -2.65 -0.23
N LEU A 72 -10.17 -3.23 -1.00
CA LEU A 72 -10.09 -4.62 -1.43
C LEU A 72 -9.01 -4.71 -2.53
N ILE A 73 -8.13 -5.69 -2.39
CA ILE A 73 -7.06 -6.04 -3.32
C ILE A 73 -7.53 -7.14 -4.27
#